data_AF-A0A1G2Q582-F1
#
_entry.id   AF-A0A1G2Q582-F1
#
_cell.length_a   1.000
_cell.length_b   1.000
_cell.length_c   1.000
_cell.angle_alpha   90.00
_cell.angle_beta   90.00
_cell.angle_gamma   90.00
#
_symmetry.space_group_name_H-M   'P 1'
#
loop_
_entity.id
_entity.type
_entity.pdbx_description
1 polymer ?
#
loop_
_entity_poly.entity_id
_entity_poly.type
_entity_poly.pdbx_seq_one_letter_code
_entity_poly.pdbx_strand_id
1 'polypeptide(L)'
;MFNSATATLQATEITVKAPKPQVWNGVLKAIAGTTKPTNLVVTVNGTDHIVNVATDTAVLNYWWNFANLTDFAVGNRLQIFGTLLPNMGPLPVIAATVIRNLSLY
;
A
#
# COMPACT_ATOMS: atom_id res chain seq x y z
N MET A 1 -11.03 -3.05 -31.53
CA MET A 1 -10.13 -4.05 -32.16
C MET A 1 -8.68 -3.64 -31.88
N PHE A 2 -7.80 -4.59 -31.52
CA PHE A 2 -6.36 -4.33 -31.41
C PHE A 2 -5.72 -4.48 -32.79
N ASN A 3 -5.06 -3.42 -33.27
CA ASN A 3 -4.27 -3.45 -34.48
C ASN A 3 -2.80 -3.68 -34.11
N SER A 4 -2.26 -4.85 -34.46
CA SER A 4 -0.88 -5.23 -34.14
C SER A 4 0.18 -4.51 -34.98
N ALA A 5 -0.17 -4.00 -36.17
CA ALA A 5 0.77 -3.27 -37.02
C ALA A 5 1.05 -1.86 -36.50
N THR A 6 0.07 -1.24 -35.84
CA THR A 6 0.19 0.10 -35.24
C THR A 6 0.30 0.07 -33.72
N ALA A 7 0.17 -1.11 -33.10
CA ALA A 7 0.05 -1.29 -31.66
C ALA A 7 -1.07 -0.45 -31.02
N THR A 8 -2.15 -0.18 -31.76
CA THR A 8 -3.26 0.66 -31.28
C THR A 8 -4.51 -0.16 -30.97
N LEU A 9 -5.12 0.11 -29.82
CA LEU A 9 -6.44 -0.39 -29.46
C LEU A 9 -7.50 0.71 -29.74
N GLN A 10 -8.50 0.40 -30.56
CA GLN A 10 -9.65 1.27 -30.77
C GLN A 10 -10.92 0.63 -30.18
N ALA A 11 -11.66 1.40 -29.38
CA ALA A 11 -12.92 0.99 -28.76
C ALA A 11 -13.88 2.19 -28.70
N THR A 12 -15.17 1.94 -28.90
CA THR A 12 -16.23 2.98 -28.79
C THR A 12 -16.50 3.37 -27.34
N GLU A 13 -16.37 2.41 -26.43
CA GLU A 13 -16.52 2.61 -24.99
C GLU A 13 -15.56 1.68 -24.24
N ILE A 14 -15.00 2.17 -23.13
CA ILE A 14 -14.16 1.39 -22.23
C ILE A 14 -14.69 1.58 -20.81
N THR A 15 -15.09 0.47 -20.18
CA THR A 15 -15.48 0.47 -18.77
C THR A 15 -14.30 0.06 -17.91
N VAL A 16 -13.85 0.95 -17.03
CA VAL A 16 -12.77 0.68 -16.07
C VAL A 16 -13.37 0.57 -14.67
N LYS A 17 -13.17 -0.58 -14.01
CA LYS A 17 -13.54 -0.74 -12.60
C LYS A 17 -12.37 -0.30 -11.72
N ALA A 18 -12.44 0.93 -11.21
CA ALA A 18 -11.46 1.42 -10.26
C ALA A 18 -11.51 0.58 -8.97
N PRO A 19 -10.36 0.09 -8.47
CA PRO A 19 -10.32 -0.59 -7.20
C PRO A 19 -10.63 0.40 -6.07
N LYS A 20 -11.53 0.00 -5.16
CA LYS A 20 -11.98 0.84 -4.04
C LYS A 20 -10.92 0.83 -2.93
N PRO A 21 -10.60 1.97 -2.32
CA PRO A 21 -9.75 1.98 -1.15
C PRO A 21 -10.37 1.18 0.00
N GLN A 22 -9.54 0.46 0.73
CA GLN A 22 -9.92 -0.32 1.90
C GLN A 22 -8.99 0.00 3.07
N VAL A 23 -9.35 -0.52 4.25
CA VAL A 23 -8.55 -0.39 5.47
C VAL A 23 -8.09 -1.77 5.89
N TRP A 24 -6.80 -1.90 6.17
CA TRP A 24 -6.19 -3.11 6.71
C TRP A 24 -5.57 -2.81 8.07
N ASN A 25 -5.71 -3.73 9.00
CA ASN A 25 -5.01 -3.68 10.28
C ASN A 25 -4.06 -4.88 10.33
N GLY A 26 -2.81 -4.65 10.70
CA GLY A 26 -1.79 -5.69 10.69
C GLY A 26 -0.61 -5.36 11.58
N VAL A 27 0.40 -6.22 11.52
CA VAL A 27 1.63 -6.09 12.30
C VAL A 27 2.81 -5.93 11.35
N LEU A 28 3.65 -4.93 11.59
CA LEU A 28 4.85 -4.69 10.81
C LEU A 28 5.84 -5.85 10.99
N LYS A 29 6.21 -6.50 9.90
CA LYS A 29 7.15 -7.63 9.88
C LYS A 29 8.52 -7.23 9.37
N ALA A 30 8.59 -6.33 8.38
CA ALA A 30 9.84 -5.81 7.84
C ALA A 30 9.66 -4.41 7.25
N ILE A 31 10.73 -3.62 7.24
CA ILE A 31 10.80 -2.30 6.61
C ILE A 31 12.02 -2.25 5.70
N ALA A 32 11.83 -1.96 4.41
CA ALA A 32 12.93 -1.94 3.43
C ALA A 32 13.80 -0.67 3.55
N GLY A 33 13.23 0.41 4.10
CA GLY A 33 13.90 1.68 4.30
C GLY A 33 13.00 2.67 5.03
N THR A 34 13.59 3.69 5.65
CA THR A 34 12.90 4.68 6.49
C THR A 34 12.61 6.00 5.78
N THR A 35 12.83 6.07 4.48
CA THR A 35 12.55 7.24 3.62
C THR A 35 11.60 6.85 2.50
N LYS A 36 10.66 7.72 2.16
CA LYS A 36 9.74 7.50 1.02
C LYS A 36 10.45 7.81 -0.31
N PRO A 37 10.18 7.06 -1.40
CA PRO A 37 9.33 5.87 -1.46
C PRO A 37 10.03 4.64 -0.88
N THR A 38 9.26 3.74 -0.25
CA THR A 38 9.76 2.49 0.34
C THR A 38 8.65 1.45 0.42
N ASN A 39 9.02 0.21 0.79
CA ASN A 39 8.09 -0.88 0.99
C ASN A 39 8.15 -1.39 2.44
N LEU A 40 6.98 -1.73 2.97
CA LEU A 40 6.84 -2.45 4.24
C LEU A 40 6.31 -3.85 3.97
N VAL A 41 6.65 -4.81 4.82
CA VAL A 41 5.98 -6.11 4.88
C VAL A 41 5.12 -6.12 6.13
N VAL A 42 3.81 -6.29 5.95
CA VAL A 42 2.83 -6.27 7.04
C VAL A 42 2.01 -7.55 7.01
N THR A 43 1.92 -8.23 8.15
CA THR A 43 1.06 -9.41 8.29
C THR A 43 -0.35 -8.97 8.67
N VAL A 44 -1.31 -9.28 7.81
CA VAL A 44 -2.75 -9.01 7.99
C VAL A 44 -3.48 -10.34 8.02
N ASN A 45 -4.18 -10.65 9.11
CA ASN A 45 -4.92 -11.91 9.28
C ASN A 45 -4.10 -13.17 8.93
N GLY A 46 -2.82 -13.19 9.31
CA GLY A 46 -1.90 -14.31 9.04
C GLY A 46 -1.30 -14.35 7.63
N THR A 47 -1.63 -13.39 6.75
CA THR A 47 -1.08 -13.28 5.40
C THR A 47 -0.16 -12.07 5.28
N ASP A 48 1.04 -12.26 4.76
CA ASP A 48 1.98 -11.17 4.50
C ASP A 48 1.56 -10.37 3.27
N HIS A 49 1.56 -9.05 3.40
CA HIS A 49 1.30 -8.09 2.34
C HIS A 49 2.51 -7.18 2.18
N ILE A 50 2.81 -6.82 0.93
CA ILE A 50 3.73 -5.73 0.64
C ILE A 50 2.91 -4.44 0.65
N VAL A 51 3.33 -3.46 1.44
CA VAL A 51 2.70 -2.14 1.50
C VAL A 51 3.65 -1.15 0.84
N ASN A 52 3.23 -0.62 -0.30
CA ASN A 52 3.98 0.41 -1.01
C ASN A 52 3.69 1.77 -0.36
N VAL A 53 4.74 2.39 0.15
CA VAL A 53 4.72 3.73 0.72
C VAL A 53 5.28 4.68 -0.34
N ALA A 54 4.38 5.35 -1.04
CA ALA A 54 4.75 6.35 -2.04
C ALA A 54 5.14 7.67 -1.36
N THR A 55 5.69 8.61 -2.14
CA THR A 55 6.11 9.93 -1.67
C THR A 55 4.97 10.71 -1.00
N ASP A 56 3.75 10.57 -1.53
CA ASP A 56 2.53 11.24 -1.08
C ASP A 56 1.75 10.47 0.01
N THR A 57 2.15 9.24 0.35
CA THR A 57 1.52 8.47 1.43
C THR A 57 1.65 9.23 2.75
N ALA A 58 0.53 9.51 3.43
CA ALA A 58 0.57 10.11 4.76
C ALA A 58 1.05 9.09 5.80
N VAL A 59 2.00 9.47 6.66
CA VAL A 59 2.54 8.61 7.73
C VAL A 59 2.19 9.26 9.05
N LEU A 60 1.38 8.59 9.86
CA LEU A 60 0.78 9.14 11.07
C LEU A 60 0.95 8.21 12.27
N ASN A 61 0.74 8.73 13.48
CA ASN A 61 0.70 7.96 14.71
C ASN A 61 -0.76 7.62 15.15
N TYR A 62 -0.90 7.10 16.38
CA TYR A 62 -2.19 6.76 16.96
C TYR A 62 -3.16 7.95 17.07
N TRP A 63 -2.68 9.17 17.25
CA TRP A 63 -3.52 10.37 17.33
C TRP A 63 -3.66 11.15 16.04
N TRP A 64 -3.33 10.55 14.89
CA TRP A 64 -3.38 11.20 13.58
C TRP A 64 -2.40 12.36 13.39
N ASN A 65 -1.37 12.46 14.25
CA ASN A 65 -0.27 13.38 14.04
C ASN A 65 0.73 12.78 13.05
N PHE A 66 1.41 13.63 12.28
CA PHE A 66 2.49 13.19 11.41
C PHE A 66 3.59 12.49 12.21
N ALA A 67 4.05 11.36 11.69
CA ALA A 67 5.11 10.54 12.25
C ALA A 67 6.18 10.27 11.20
N ASN A 68 7.37 9.85 11.64
CA ASN A 68 8.44 9.45 10.73
C ASN A 68 8.46 7.93 10.59
N LEU A 69 8.82 7.43 9.40
CA LEU A 69 9.01 5.99 9.20
C LEU A 69 10.20 5.43 10.00
N THR A 70 11.11 6.29 10.46
CA THR A 70 12.20 5.92 11.38
C THR A 70 11.68 5.43 12.73
N ASP A 71 10.47 5.86 13.13
CA ASP A 71 9.88 5.51 14.42
C ASP A 71 9.13 4.16 14.35
N PHE A 72 9.05 3.56 13.16
CA PHE A 72 8.35 2.30 12.93
C PHE A 72 9.30 1.12 13.16
N ALA A 73 8.92 0.23 14.06
CA ALA A 73 9.67 -0.97 14.39
C ALA A 73 8.89 -2.25 14.09
N VAL A 74 9.60 -3.32 13.77
CA VAL A 74 9.02 -4.67 13.63
C VAL A 74 8.24 -5.01 14.90
N GLY A 75 7.03 -5.56 14.73
CA GLY A 75 6.08 -5.84 15.80
C GLY A 75 5.07 -4.71 16.07
N ASN A 76 5.27 -3.51 15.51
CA ASN A 76 4.29 -2.41 15.64
C ASN A 76 2.97 -2.75 14.96
N ARG A 77 1.86 -2.32 15.57
CA ARG A 77 0.52 -2.46 14.99
C ARG A 77 0.28 -1.31 14.02
N LEU A 78 -0.04 -1.64 12.78
CA LEU A 78 -0.30 -0.66 11.72
C LEU A 78 -1.76 -0.71 11.27
N GLN A 79 -2.28 0.46 10.94
CA GLN A 79 -3.52 0.61 10.16
C GLN A 79 -3.19 1.28 8.83
N ILE A 80 -3.56 0.63 7.74
CA ILE A 80 -3.21 1.01 6.37
C ILE A 80 -4.49 1.33 5.63
N PHE A 81 -4.54 2.50 5.02
CA PHE A 81 -5.58 2.90 4.06
C PHE A 81 -4.93 2.88 2.69
N GLY A 82 -5.61 2.32 1.70
CA GLY A 82 -5.03 2.20 0.37
C GLY A 82 -5.81 1.28 -0.52
N THR A 83 -5.17 0.84 -1.60
CA THR A 83 -5.82 0.05 -2.65
C THR A 83 -5.02 -1.22 -2.91
N LEU A 84 -5.69 -2.36 -2.88
CA LEU A 84 -5.07 -3.63 -3.23
C LEU A 84 -4.80 -3.68 -4.74
N LEU A 85 -3.54 -3.92 -5.11
CA LEU A 85 -3.09 -4.10 -6.48
C LEU A 85 -3.00 -5.60 -6.79
N PRO A 86 -3.92 -6.14 -7.62
CA PRO A 86 -3.91 -7.56 -7.95
C PRO A 86 -2.74 -7.91 -8.88
N ASN A 87 -2.25 -9.15 -8.76
CA ASN A 87 -1.30 -9.78 -9.70
C ASN A 87 0.07 -9.09 -9.85
N MET A 88 0.53 -8.38 -8.82
CA MET A 88 1.82 -7.67 -8.84
C MET A 88 3.02 -8.52 -8.38
N GLY A 89 2.81 -9.78 -7.98
CA GLY A 89 3.88 -10.66 -7.50
C GLY A 89 3.37 -11.82 -6.62
N PRO A 90 4.29 -12.51 -5.91
CA PRO A 90 3.95 -13.66 -5.07
C PRO A 90 3.20 -13.26 -3.79
N LEU A 91 3.32 -11.99 -3.36
CA LEU A 91 2.58 -11.44 -2.23
C LEU A 91 1.59 -10.37 -2.72
N PRO A 92 0.42 -10.25 -2.09
CA PRO A 92 -0.52 -9.16 -2.35
C PRO A 92 0.12 -7.80 -2.04
N VAL A 93 -0.08 -6.83 -2.92
CA VAL A 93 0.51 -5.50 -2.81
C VAL A 93 -0.59 -4.48 -2.50
N ILE A 94 -0.39 -3.66 -1.47
CA ILE A 94 -1.27 -2.56 -1.09
C ILE A 94 -0.57 -1.26 -1.45
N ALA A 95 -1.16 -0.46 -2.34
CA ALA A 95 -0.75 0.92 -2.56
C ALA A 95 -1.34 1.80 -1.46
N ALA A 96 -0.52 2.21 -0.49
CA ALA A 96 -1.00 2.95 0.67
C ALA A 96 -1.18 4.45 0.37
N THR A 97 -2.32 5.00 0.77
CA THR A 97 -2.57 6.44 0.82
C THR A 97 -2.31 6.99 2.22
N VAL A 98 -2.58 6.20 3.27
CA VAL A 98 -2.28 6.54 4.67
C VAL A 98 -1.75 5.31 5.39
N ILE A 99 -0.72 5.47 6.20
CA ILE A 99 -0.24 4.47 7.13
C ILE A 99 -0.18 5.08 8.52
N ARG A 100 -0.85 4.44 9.47
CA ARG A 100 -0.87 4.82 10.88
C ARG A 100 -0.15 3.79 11.71
N ASN A 101 0.78 4.23 12.55
CA ASN A 101 1.35 3.39 13.59
C ASN A 101 0.52 3.52 14.87
N LEU A 102 -0.21 2.47 15.20
CA LEU A 102 -1.07 2.42 16.39
C LEU A 102 -0.29 2.07 17.67
N SER A 103 1.00 1.78 17.54
CA SER A 103 1.92 1.56 18.67
C SER A 103 2.70 2.83 19.04
N LEU A 104 2.58 3.91 18.27
CA LEU A 104 3.18 5.21 18.57
C LEU A 104 2.11 6.14 19.17
N TYR A 105 2.38 6.54 20.41
CA TYR A 105 1.66 7.54 21.17
C TYR A 105 2.58 8.77 21.32
#